data_AF-A0A0E0B1X6-F1
#
_entry.id   AF-A0A0E0B1X6-F1
#
_cell.length_a   1.000
_cell.length_b   1.000
_cell.length_c   1.000
_cell.angle_alpha   90.00
_cell.angle_beta   90.00
_cell.angle_gamma   90.00
#
_symmetry.space_group_name_H-M   'P 1'
#
loop_
_entity.id
_entity.type
_entity.pdbx_description
1 polymer ?
#
loop_
_entity_poly.entity_id
_entity_poly.type
_entity_poly.pdbx_seq_one_letter_code
_entity_poly.pdbx_strand_id
1 'polypeptide(L)'
;MVVYGKAAMRYPNDPFDRYWWNKESNPMWENITSTLINSIKQEPNFDVPVAILQNAVEVVPGNGTVLNIKWEDDDDTSSRQFAVILHFADFQNSQSSTSLLRPRRESVLPPMLNAYEIYTLIVHDTPTTFQQDDIKVEYGIKKKWMGDPCFPTQFKWDGVECRYTSDNIPRIISIDLANSNLHGLWVKW
;
A
#
# COMPACT_ATOMS: atom_id res chain seq x y z
N MET A 1 2.95 0.16 3.64
CA MET A 1 1.72 -0.68 3.51
C MET A 1 2.11 -2.12 3.73
N VAL A 2 1.26 -2.95 4.31
CA VAL A 2 1.70 -4.25 4.83
C VAL A 2 0.87 -5.39 4.27
N VAL A 3 1.56 -6.44 3.85
CA VAL A 3 1.03 -7.73 3.38
C VAL A 3 1.63 -8.87 4.20
N TYR A 4 1.05 -10.05 4.06
CA TYR A 4 1.49 -11.26 4.75
C TYR A 4 1.95 -12.33 3.76
N GLY A 5 2.96 -13.11 4.16
CA GLY A 5 3.37 -14.32 3.43
C GLY A 5 4.11 -14.10 2.10
N LYS A 6 4.44 -12.85 1.73
CA LYS A 6 5.25 -12.52 0.54
C LYS A 6 6.27 -11.43 0.85
N ALA A 7 7.49 -11.56 0.30
CA ALA A 7 8.57 -10.58 0.46
C ALA A 7 8.15 -9.14 0.10
N ALA A 8 8.83 -8.15 0.69
CA ALA A 8 8.56 -6.73 0.40
C ALA A 8 8.76 -6.44 -1.10
N MET A 9 7.70 -6.00 -1.78
CA MET A 9 7.72 -5.85 -3.24
C MET A 9 6.71 -4.82 -3.74
N ARG A 10 7.01 -4.29 -4.93
CA ARG A 10 6.04 -3.54 -5.75
C ARG A 10 5.24 -4.53 -6.59
N TYR A 11 3.95 -4.29 -6.71
CA TYR A 11 3.07 -5.09 -7.56
C TYR A 11 2.88 -4.36 -8.90
N PRO A 12 3.20 -4.98 -10.06
CA PRO A 12 3.09 -4.31 -11.37
C PRO A 12 1.68 -3.82 -11.71
N ASN A 13 0.66 -4.44 -11.11
CA ASN A 13 -0.75 -4.10 -11.31
C ASN A 13 -1.30 -3.15 -10.22
N ASP A 14 -0.46 -2.63 -9.31
CA ASP A 14 -0.88 -1.60 -8.36
C ASP A 14 -0.92 -0.25 -9.06
N PRO A 15 -2.11 0.33 -9.30
CA PRO A 15 -2.21 1.56 -10.09
C PRO A 15 -1.53 2.76 -9.41
N PHE A 16 -1.34 2.70 -8.09
CA PHE A 16 -0.69 3.72 -7.29
C PHE A 16 0.81 3.46 -7.08
N ASP A 17 1.33 2.32 -7.58
CA ASP A 17 2.73 1.90 -7.44
C ASP A 17 3.20 1.90 -5.97
N ARG A 18 2.31 1.42 -5.08
CA ARG A 18 2.58 1.45 -3.64
C ARG A 18 3.60 0.39 -3.27
N TYR A 19 4.42 0.71 -2.28
CA TYR A 19 5.37 -0.23 -1.71
C TYR A 19 4.72 -1.03 -0.57
N TRP A 20 4.74 -2.36 -0.69
CA TRP A 20 4.14 -3.29 0.24
C TRP A 20 5.23 -4.10 0.96
N TRP A 21 5.23 -4.01 2.29
CA TRP A 21 6.14 -4.75 3.15
C TRP A 21 5.53 -6.06 3.62
N ASN A 22 6.36 -7.08 3.74
CA ASN A 22 5.97 -8.28 4.47
C ASN A 22 5.95 -7.98 5.97
N LYS A 23 4.86 -8.32 6.66
CA LYS A 23 4.91 -8.41 8.12
C LYS A 23 5.69 -9.65 8.54
N GLU A 24 6.52 -9.51 9.57
CA GLU A 24 7.18 -10.66 10.19
C GLU A 24 6.16 -11.72 10.63
N SER A 25 6.54 -12.99 10.49
CA SER A 25 5.70 -14.13 10.87
C SER A 25 5.40 -14.11 12.36
N ASN A 26 4.12 -14.22 12.72
CA ASN A 26 3.68 -14.39 14.10
C ASN A 26 3.32 -15.87 14.33
N PRO A 27 3.89 -16.56 15.33
CA PRO A 27 3.59 -17.98 15.60
C PRO A 27 2.13 -18.24 15.99
N MET A 28 1.37 -17.20 16.36
CA MET A 28 -0.05 -17.30 16.64
C MET A 28 -0.92 -17.23 15.38
N TRP A 29 -0.35 -16.91 14.23
CA TRP A 29 -1.05 -16.71 12.97
C TRP A 29 -0.63 -17.74 11.93
N GLU A 30 -1.56 -18.10 11.06
CA GLU A 30 -1.30 -18.91 9.88
C GLU A 30 -1.62 -18.12 8.61
N ASN A 31 -0.80 -18.33 7.57
CA ASN A 31 -1.04 -17.75 6.26
C ASN A 31 -2.01 -18.63 5.47
N ILE A 32 -3.00 -18.00 4.88
CA ILE A 32 -3.97 -18.64 4.01
C ILE A 32 -3.94 -17.96 2.64
N THR A 33 -4.14 -18.75 1.60
CA THR A 33 -4.12 -18.28 0.21
C THR A 33 -5.28 -18.88 -0.56
N SER A 34 -5.99 -18.03 -1.31
CA SER A 34 -7.01 -18.48 -2.25
C SER A 34 -6.44 -18.65 -3.66
N THR A 35 -6.85 -19.73 -4.32
CA THR A 35 -6.64 -19.93 -5.76
C THR A 35 -7.79 -19.38 -6.61
N LEU A 36 -8.89 -18.95 -5.98
CA LEU A 36 -10.11 -18.47 -6.64
C LEU A 36 -10.09 -16.93 -6.78
N ILE A 37 -9.34 -16.45 -7.77
CA ILE A 37 -9.16 -15.01 -8.06
C ILE A 37 -10.51 -14.32 -8.37
N ASN A 38 -11.38 -15.02 -9.10
CA ASN A 38 -12.60 -14.45 -9.67
C ASN A 38 -13.69 -14.13 -8.64
N SER A 39 -13.58 -14.65 -7.41
CA SER A 39 -14.56 -14.38 -6.35
C SER A 39 -14.23 -13.13 -5.53
N ILE A 40 -13.04 -12.56 -5.67
CA ILE A 40 -12.61 -11.38 -4.92
C ILE A 40 -13.17 -10.13 -5.59
N LYS A 41 -14.16 -9.50 -4.96
CA LYS A 41 -14.70 -8.21 -5.40
C LYS A 41 -13.82 -7.09 -4.85
N GLN A 42 -13.31 -6.26 -5.76
CA GLN A 42 -12.55 -5.06 -5.40
C GLN A 42 -13.47 -3.85 -5.31
N GLU A 43 -13.26 -3.04 -4.28
CA GLU A 43 -13.88 -1.72 -4.17
C GLU A 43 -13.03 -0.68 -4.94
N PRO A 44 -13.66 0.24 -5.69
CA PRO A 44 -12.96 1.13 -6.62
C PRO A 44 -12.12 2.21 -5.94
N ASN A 45 -12.29 2.45 -4.64
CA ASN A 45 -11.70 3.61 -3.96
C ASN A 45 -10.28 3.35 -3.42
N PHE A 46 -9.85 2.09 -3.32
CA PHE A 46 -8.55 1.72 -2.74
C PHE A 46 -7.65 0.95 -3.70
N ASP A 47 -8.20 0.44 -4.81
CA ASP A 47 -7.54 -0.35 -5.87
C ASP A 47 -6.40 -1.29 -5.36
N VAL A 48 -6.62 -2.02 -4.25
CA VAL A 48 -5.60 -2.93 -3.71
C VAL A 48 -5.41 -4.11 -4.67
N PRO A 49 -4.17 -4.45 -5.11
CA PRO A 49 -3.95 -5.55 -6.05
C PRO A 49 -4.60 -6.87 -5.60
N VAL A 50 -5.27 -7.57 -6.52
CA VAL A 50 -5.92 -8.86 -6.20
C VAL A 50 -4.91 -9.88 -5.66
N ALA A 51 -3.67 -9.83 -6.15
CA ALA A 51 -2.59 -10.69 -5.67
C ALA A 51 -2.25 -10.51 -4.18
N ILE A 52 -2.64 -9.37 -3.59
CA ILE A 52 -2.56 -9.11 -2.15
C ILE A 52 -3.80 -9.67 -1.47
N LEU A 53 -4.99 -9.34 -1.97
CA LEU A 53 -6.26 -9.79 -1.41
C LEU A 53 -6.45 -11.32 -1.46
N GLN A 54 -5.69 -12.04 -2.27
CA GLN A 54 -5.66 -13.51 -2.29
C GLN A 54 -4.99 -14.14 -1.07
N ASN A 55 -4.17 -13.37 -0.36
CA ASN A 55 -3.46 -13.83 0.82
C ASN A 55 -4.08 -13.18 2.04
N ALA A 56 -4.13 -13.92 3.13
CA ALA A 56 -4.53 -13.39 4.42
C ALA A 56 -3.84 -14.14 5.55
N VAL A 57 -3.98 -13.58 6.75
CA VAL A 57 -3.63 -14.23 8.01
C VAL A 57 -4.87 -14.47 8.83
N GLU A 58 -4.86 -15.60 9.54
CA GLU A 58 -5.85 -15.97 10.54
C GLU A 58 -5.18 -16.38 11.83
N VAL A 59 -5.92 -16.30 12.94
CA VAL A 59 -5.47 -16.82 14.22
C VAL A 59 -5.57 -18.34 14.19
N VAL A 60 -4.45 -19.01 14.51
CA VAL A 60 -4.42 -20.49 14.60
C VAL A 60 -5.48 -20.96 15.61
N PRO A 61 -6.33 -21.95 15.26
CA PRO A 61 -7.33 -22.48 16.17
C PRO A 61 -6.73 -22.88 17.53
N GLY A 62 -7.31 -22.35 18.62
CA GLY A 62 -6.85 -22.61 19.98
C GLY A 62 -5.82 -21.61 20.54
N ASN A 63 -5.23 -20.75 19.70
CA ASN A 63 -4.27 -19.72 20.14
C ASN A 63 -4.93 -18.36 20.47
N GLY A 64 -6.24 -18.24 20.33
CA GLY A 64 -7.00 -17.04 20.70
C GLY A 64 -8.09 -16.68 19.70
N THR A 65 -8.68 -15.51 19.87
CA THR A 65 -9.78 -14.99 19.02
C THR A 65 -9.51 -13.58 18.48
N VAL A 66 -8.30 -13.04 18.70
CA VAL A 66 -7.96 -11.64 18.41
C VAL A 66 -6.67 -11.57 17.58
N LEU A 67 -6.72 -10.82 16.47
CA LEU A 67 -5.53 -10.44 15.70
C LEU A 67 -4.87 -9.21 16.37
N ASN A 68 -3.74 -9.43 17.03
CA ASN A 68 -2.95 -8.36 17.67
C ASN A 68 -1.91 -7.79 16.71
N ILE A 69 -2.28 -6.75 15.96
CA ILE A 69 -1.36 -6.07 15.03
C ILE A 69 -0.61 -4.98 15.79
N LYS A 70 0.72 -5.14 15.84
CA LYS A 70 1.63 -4.13 16.40
C LYS A 70 2.52 -3.61 15.29
N TRP A 71 2.66 -2.30 15.22
CA TRP A 71 3.68 -1.62 14.44
C TRP A 71 4.43 -0.66 15.36
N GLU A 72 5.68 -0.42 15.03
CA GLU A 72 6.54 0.55 15.69
C GLU A 72 6.74 1.70 14.69
N ASP A 73 6.66 2.94 15.17
CA ASP A 73 7.05 4.11 14.39
C ASP A 73 8.49 4.44 14.80
N ASP A 74 9.38 4.62 13.84
CA ASP A 74 10.81 4.85 14.08
C ASP A 74 11.09 6.27 14.63
N ASP A 75 10.08 7.13 14.75
CA ASP A 75 10.22 8.54 15.10
C ASP A 75 9.68 8.86 16.51
N ASP A 76 10.50 9.53 17.32
CA ASP A 76 10.31 9.81 18.76
C ASP A 76 9.39 11.03 19.01
N THR A 77 8.77 11.58 17.96
CA THR A 77 7.94 12.79 18.05
C THR A 77 6.47 12.45 18.32
N SER A 78 6.08 12.67 19.57
CA SER A 78 4.87 12.18 20.24
C SER A 78 3.52 12.81 19.82
N SER A 79 3.27 13.14 18.55
CA SER A 79 1.96 13.68 18.13
C SER A 79 1.54 13.47 16.67
N ARG A 80 1.91 12.34 16.04
CA ARG A 80 1.41 12.03 14.70
C ARG A 80 -0.05 11.55 14.75
N GLN A 81 -0.90 12.12 13.90
CA GLN A 81 -2.22 11.57 13.59
C GLN A 81 -2.05 10.45 12.58
N PHE A 82 -2.68 9.30 12.84
CA PHE A 82 -2.63 8.14 11.96
C PHE A 82 -4.02 7.83 11.44
N ALA A 83 -4.10 7.47 10.16
CA ALA A 83 -5.25 6.78 9.59
C ALA A 83 -4.84 5.34 9.26
N VAL A 84 -5.62 4.38 9.75
CA VAL A 84 -5.40 2.96 9.48
C VAL A 84 -6.52 2.45 8.58
N ILE A 85 -6.14 1.84 7.45
CA ILE A 85 -7.07 1.20 6.53
C ILE A 85 -6.80 -0.29 6.56
N LEU A 86 -7.83 -1.06 6.91
CA LEU A 86 -7.77 -2.52 6.96
C LEU A 86 -8.49 -3.08 5.73
N HIS A 87 -7.83 -3.98 5.02
CA HIS A 87 -8.34 -4.60 3.80
C HIS A 87 -8.75 -6.04 4.07
N PHE A 88 -10.01 -6.34 3.75
CA PHE A 88 -10.62 -7.65 3.98
C PHE A 88 -11.19 -8.19 2.66
N ALA A 89 -10.91 -9.45 2.36
CA ALA A 89 -11.54 -10.19 1.28
C ALA A 89 -11.89 -11.59 1.78
N ASP A 90 -13.20 -11.88 1.87
CA ASP A 90 -13.68 -13.22 2.22
C ASP A 90 -13.59 -14.13 1.00
N PHE A 91 -12.73 -15.15 1.10
CA PHE A 91 -12.56 -16.19 0.09
C PHE A 91 -12.66 -17.60 0.67
N GLN A 92 -12.98 -17.73 1.96
CA GLN A 92 -13.08 -19.04 2.60
C GLN A 92 -14.45 -19.69 2.41
N ASN A 93 -15.50 -18.91 2.10
CA ASN A 93 -16.84 -19.45 1.96
C ASN A 93 -17.62 -18.89 0.76
N SER A 94 -18.36 -19.76 0.08
CA SER A 94 -19.18 -19.43 -1.12
C SER A 94 -20.53 -18.77 -0.80
N GLN A 95 -20.85 -18.60 0.50
CA GLN A 95 -22.08 -17.95 0.93
C GLN A 95 -21.78 -16.57 1.51
N SER A 96 -22.15 -15.56 0.72
CA SER A 96 -22.14 -14.12 1.02
C SER A 96 -22.57 -13.80 2.46
N SER A 97 -21.61 -13.70 3.36
CA SER A 97 -21.85 -13.21 4.72
C SER A 97 -21.47 -11.74 4.76
N THR A 98 -22.47 -10.86 4.77
CA THR A 98 -22.29 -9.41 4.95
C THR A 98 -21.57 -9.13 6.26
N SER A 99 -20.34 -8.63 6.15
CA SER A 99 -19.41 -8.31 7.22
C SER A 99 -19.83 -7.06 7.98
N LEU A 100 -20.67 -7.23 9.01
CA LEU A 100 -20.79 -6.25 10.08
C LEU A 100 -19.62 -6.45 11.05
N LEU A 101 -18.89 -5.37 11.37
CA LEU A 101 -17.77 -5.31 12.32
C LEU A 101 -18.21 -5.52 13.79
N ARG A 102 -18.92 -6.61 14.05
CA ARG A 102 -19.17 -7.12 15.40
C ARG A 102 -18.90 -8.62 15.39
N PRO A 103 -18.01 -9.14 16.25
CA PRO A 103 -17.92 -10.57 16.47
C PRO A 103 -19.29 -11.04 16.98
N ARG A 104 -20.03 -11.76 16.13
CA ARG A 104 -21.14 -12.57 16.63
C ARG A 104 -20.51 -13.63 17.52
N ARG A 105 -21.10 -13.92 18.68
CA ARG A 105 -20.70 -15.04 19.55
C ARG A 105 -20.78 -16.41 18.83
N GLU A 106 -21.30 -16.42 17.60
CA GLU A 106 -21.51 -17.55 16.72
C GLU A 106 -20.57 -17.55 15.48
N SER A 107 -19.60 -16.63 15.37
CA SER A 107 -18.62 -16.71 14.29
C SER A 107 -17.75 -17.96 14.50
N VAL A 108 -17.94 -18.96 13.64
CA VAL A 108 -17.19 -20.23 13.69
C VAL A 108 -15.80 -20.08 13.05
N LEU A 109 -15.60 -19.03 12.24
CA LEU A 109 -14.34 -18.75 11.56
C LEU A 109 -13.50 -17.74 12.36
N PRO A 110 -12.16 -17.93 12.41
CA PRO A 110 -11.25 -16.97 13.01
C PRO A 110 -11.26 -15.63 12.25
N PRO A 111 -10.88 -14.52 12.90
CA PRO A 111 -10.73 -13.25 12.19
C PRO A 111 -9.63 -13.35 11.14
N MET A 112 -9.93 -12.86 9.94
CA MET A 112 -9.04 -12.85 8.79
C MET A 112 -8.61 -11.43 8.45
N LEU A 113 -7.36 -11.23 8.06
CA LEU A 113 -6.86 -9.96 7.53
C LEU A 113 -5.96 -10.16 6.31
N ASN A 114 -6.24 -9.45 5.22
CA ASN A 114 -5.49 -9.59 3.98
C ASN A 114 -4.30 -8.62 3.93
N ALA A 115 -4.56 -7.35 4.26
CA ALA A 115 -3.56 -6.30 4.23
C ALA A 115 -3.99 -5.11 5.09
N TYR A 116 -3.04 -4.25 5.42
CA TYR A 116 -3.35 -2.97 6.05
C TYR A 116 -2.42 -1.84 5.60
N GLU A 117 -2.95 -0.63 5.59
CA GLU A 117 -2.24 0.60 5.27
C GLU A 117 -2.26 1.50 6.49
N ILE A 118 -1.12 2.12 6.78
CA ILE A 118 -1.00 3.13 7.83
C ILE A 118 -0.54 4.39 7.13
N TYR A 119 -1.37 5.43 7.24
CA TYR A 119 -1.06 6.77 6.77
C TYR A 119 -0.71 7.61 7.98
N THR A 120 0.44 8.27 7.90
CA THR A 120 0.89 9.23 8.91
C THR A 120 1.18 10.56 8.23
N LEU A 121 0.86 11.65 8.91
CA LEU A 121 1.25 12.98 8.47
C LEU A 121 2.72 13.20 8.80
N ILE A 122 3.56 13.19 7.77
CA ILE A 122 4.96 13.59 7.88
C ILE A 122 5.00 15.10 7.74
N VAL A 123 5.11 15.81 8.86
CA VAL A 123 5.34 17.26 8.89
C VAL A 123 6.84 17.48 8.73
N HIS A 124 7.23 18.29 7.74
CA HIS A 124 8.63 18.58 7.47
C HIS A 124 8.87 20.09 7.38
N ASP A 125 9.98 20.56 7.97
CA ASP A 125 10.42 21.97 7.92
C ASP A 125 10.94 22.39 6.54
N THR A 126 11.27 21.42 5.68
CA THR A 126 11.71 21.64 4.30
C THR A 126 10.53 21.51 3.33
N PRO A 127 10.45 22.34 2.28
CA PRO A 127 9.39 22.20 1.29
C PRO A 127 9.48 20.83 0.59
N THR A 128 8.31 20.28 0.28
CA THR A 128 8.15 19.08 -0.56
C THR A 128 8.87 19.26 -1.91
N THR A 129 9.09 18.17 -2.64
CA THR A 129 9.52 18.23 -4.05
C THR A 129 8.68 19.29 -4.74
N PHE A 130 9.37 20.28 -5.35
CA PHE A 130 8.77 21.52 -5.83
C PHE A 130 7.40 21.25 -6.45
N GLN A 131 6.36 21.84 -5.84
CA GLN A 131 4.97 21.46 -6.08
C GLN A 131 4.63 21.68 -7.55
N GLN A 132 4.66 20.59 -8.30
CA GLN A 132 4.35 20.56 -9.72
C GLN A 132 3.29 19.48 -9.92
N ASP A 133 2.18 19.65 -9.20
CA ASP A 133 0.93 18.91 -9.48
C ASP A 133 0.51 19.07 -10.96
N ASP A 134 1.06 20.08 -11.65
CA ASP A 134 0.95 20.27 -13.09
C ASP A 134 1.65 19.21 -13.94
N ILE A 135 2.69 18.49 -13.48
CA ILE A 135 3.41 17.51 -14.35
C ILE A 135 2.49 16.38 -14.81
N LYS A 136 1.63 15.83 -13.94
CA LYS A 136 0.77 14.70 -14.33
C LYS A 136 -0.26 15.12 -15.37
N VAL A 137 -0.82 16.31 -15.19
CA VAL A 137 -1.84 16.89 -16.06
C VAL A 137 -1.21 17.37 -17.37
N GLU A 138 -0.12 18.12 -17.31
CA GLU A 138 0.60 18.70 -18.45
C GLU A 138 1.11 17.60 -19.40
N TYR A 139 1.64 16.51 -18.86
CA TYR A 139 2.26 15.44 -19.65
C TYR A 139 1.38 14.22 -19.83
N GLY A 140 0.09 14.27 -19.47
CA GLY A 140 -0.86 13.16 -19.69
C GLY A 140 -0.41 11.84 -19.07
N ILE A 141 0.30 11.89 -17.94
CA ILE A 141 0.85 10.72 -17.27
C ILE A 141 -0.31 9.90 -16.71
N LYS A 142 -0.46 8.66 -17.21
CA LYS A 142 -1.53 7.74 -16.77
C LYS A 142 -1.24 7.03 -15.45
N LYS A 143 -0.02 7.15 -14.91
CA LYS A 143 0.38 6.53 -13.62
C LYS A 143 -0.28 7.27 -12.46
N LYS A 144 -0.95 6.55 -11.54
CA LYS A 144 -1.65 7.15 -10.39
C LYS A 144 -0.74 7.32 -9.17
N TRP A 145 0.54 7.61 -9.33
CA TRP A 145 1.47 7.70 -8.19
C TRP A 145 0.95 8.62 -7.07
N MET A 146 1.21 8.27 -5.81
CA MET A 146 0.78 9.06 -4.64
C MET A 146 1.97 9.51 -3.79
N GLY A 147 1.79 10.63 -3.08
CA GLY A 147 2.80 11.18 -2.17
C GLY A 147 3.85 12.03 -2.88
N ASP A 148 4.99 12.23 -2.22
CA ASP A 148 6.09 12.99 -2.78
C ASP A 148 6.91 12.12 -3.77
N PRO A 149 7.22 12.61 -4.98
CA PRO A 149 7.93 11.84 -6.00
C PRO A 149 9.31 11.35 -5.60
N CYS A 150 10.02 12.14 -4.79
CA CYS A 150 11.41 11.95 -4.45
C CYS A 150 11.62 11.48 -3.01
N PHE A 151 10.65 11.78 -2.14
CA PHE A 151 10.78 11.59 -0.71
C PHE A 151 9.71 10.65 -0.13
N PRO A 152 10.08 9.82 0.87
CA PRO A 152 11.44 9.55 1.32
C PRO A 152 12.22 8.74 0.27
N THR A 153 13.55 8.80 0.27
CA THR A 153 14.42 8.22 -0.76
C THR A 153 14.10 6.75 -1.05
N GLN A 154 13.76 5.98 -0.02
CA GLN A 154 13.38 4.57 -0.12
C GLN A 154 12.00 4.32 -0.76
N PHE A 155 11.11 5.32 -0.78
CA PHE A 155 9.75 5.24 -1.35
C PHE A 155 9.55 6.14 -2.58
N LYS A 156 10.64 6.69 -3.11
CA LYS A 156 10.69 7.40 -4.39
C LYS A 156 9.88 6.66 -5.45
N TRP A 157 9.16 7.39 -6.30
CA TRP A 157 8.40 6.80 -7.40
C TRP A 157 9.31 6.01 -8.35
N ASP A 158 8.79 4.90 -8.88
CA ASP A 158 9.56 4.08 -9.82
C ASP A 158 9.81 4.84 -11.12
N GLY A 159 11.02 4.73 -11.68
CA GLY A 159 11.38 5.46 -12.90
C GLY A 159 11.49 6.99 -12.75
N VAL A 160 11.46 7.55 -11.54
CA VAL A 160 11.79 8.96 -11.29
C VAL A 160 13.23 9.08 -10.79
N GLU A 161 14.03 9.97 -11.38
CA GLU A 161 15.32 10.36 -10.82
C GLU A 161 15.24 11.74 -10.20
N CYS A 162 15.81 11.84 -8.99
CA CYS A 162 15.81 13.05 -8.21
C CYS A 162 17.24 13.47 -7.87
N ARG A 163 17.50 14.77 -7.95
CA ARG A 163 18.74 15.40 -7.50
C ARG A 163 18.47 16.23 -6.26
N TYR A 164 19.25 16.00 -5.21
CA TYR A 164 19.20 16.76 -3.97
C TYR A 164 20.15 17.96 -4.08
N THR A 165 19.63 19.16 -3.93
CA THR A 165 20.46 20.38 -3.89
C THR A 165 21.02 20.63 -2.49
N SER A 166 21.92 21.61 -2.35
CA SER A 166 22.50 22.04 -1.06
C SER A 166 21.44 22.30 0.02
N ASP A 167 20.26 22.73 -0.40
CA ASP A 167 19.15 23.10 0.48
C ASP A 167 18.30 21.89 0.89
N ASN A 168 18.75 20.66 0.57
CA ASN A 168 18.03 19.37 0.76
C ASN A 168 16.67 19.27 0.06
N ILE A 169 16.34 20.20 -0.84
CA ILE A 169 15.12 20.15 -1.62
C ILE A 169 15.34 19.23 -2.83
N PRO A 170 14.63 18.09 -2.93
CA PRO A 170 14.73 17.23 -4.10
C PRO A 170 14.12 17.89 -5.35
N ARG A 171 14.78 17.70 -6.50
CA ARG A 171 14.26 18.08 -7.82
C ARG A 171 14.26 16.88 -8.75
N ILE A 172 13.14 16.64 -9.42
CA ILE A 172 13.06 15.63 -10.49
C ILE A 172 13.95 16.08 -11.66
N ILE A 173 14.87 15.21 -12.08
CA ILE A 173 15.77 15.45 -13.21
C ILE A 173 15.42 14.56 -14.41
N SER A 174 14.76 13.43 -14.18
CA SER A 174 14.26 12.55 -15.24
C SER A 174 13.04 11.77 -14.79
N ILE A 175 12.20 11.40 -15.75
CA ILE A 175 11.02 10.56 -15.56
C ILE A 175 10.94 9.56 -16.70
N ASP A 176 10.88 8.27 -16.37
CA ASP A 176 10.65 7.21 -17.33
C ASP A 176 9.16 7.10 -17.66
N LEU A 177 8.84 7.51 -18.90
CA LEU A 177 7.51 7.50 -19.48
C LEU A 177 7.25 6.27 -20.36
N ALA A 178 8.18 5.30 -20.41
CA ALA A 178 7.95 4.04 -21.12
C ALA A 178 6.61 3.42 -20.71
N ASN A 179 5.88 2.88 -21.68
CA ASN A 179 4.52 2.31 -21.51
C ASN A 179 3.40 3.31 -21.17
N SER A 180 3.66 4.62 -21.16
CA SER A 180 2.61 5.63 -20.91
C SER A 180 1.80 6.02 -22.17
N ASN A 181 2.04 5.36 -23.32
CA ASN A 181 1.50 5.73 -24.65
C ASN A 181 1.72 7.21 -25.01
N LEU A 182 2.74 7.83 -24.43
CA LEU A 182 3.13 9.21 -24.73
C LEU A 182 4.06 9.20 -25.94
N HIS A 183 3.52 9.57 -27.09
CA HIS A 183 4.29 9.82 -28.30
C HIS A 183 4.79 11.26 -28.27
N GLY A 184 6.02 11.49 -27.78
CA GLY A 184 6.64 12.80 -27.77
C GLY A 184 8.12 12.72 -27.40
N LEU A 185 8.97 13.35 -28.21
CA LEU A 185 10.42 13.41 -28.01
C LEU A 185 10.73 14.53 -27.01
N TRP A 186 11.35 14.19 -25.88
CA TRP A 186 11.94 15.22 -25.02
C TRP A 186 13.28 15.68 -25.60
N VAL A 187 13.34 16.94 -26.02
CA VAL A 187 14.59 17.71 -26.12
C VAL A 187 14.41 18.90 -25.20
N LYS A 188 15.23 19.03 -24.16
CA LYS A 188 15.32 20.26 -23.38
C LYS A 188 16.74 20.80 -23.48
N TRP A 189 16.83 22.02 -24.01
CA TRP A 189 18.01 22.89 -23.98
C TRP A 189 18.25 23.41 -22.56
#